data_AF-A0A365XRA4-F1
#
_entry.id   AF-A0A365XRA4-F1
#
_cell.length_a   1.000
_cell.length_b   1.000
_cell.length_c   1.000
_cell.angle_alpha   90.00
_cell.angle_beta   90.00
_cell.angle_gamma   90.00
#
_symmetry.space_group_name_H-M   'P 1'
#
loop_
_entity.id
_entity.type
_entity.pdbx_description
1 polymer ?
#
loop_
_entity_poly.entity_id
_entity_poly.type
_entity_poly.pdbx_seq_one_letter_code
_entity_poly.pdbx_strand_id
1 'polypeptide(L)'
;MKSLLVRYKKRIILFFIGAVLLTAGIYSYWNSYVKFIPTGFDGNDFCVVEENDLIVENLPAVLRYHGISFKVDKDGDICVKRYIADDRELIWNFTTKSMDSNWIANHQ
;
A
#
# COMPACT_ATOMS: atom_id res chain seq x y z
N MET A 1 -20.65 -28.36 -38.33
CA MET A 1 -21.26 -28.11 -36.99
C MET A 1 -20.30 -28.35 -35.82
N LYS A 2 -19.60 -29.50 -35.73
CA LYS A 2 -18.60 -29.78 -34.66
C LYS A 2 -17.43 -28.77 -34.59
N SER A 3 -16.95 -28.27 -35.72
CA SER A 3 -15.83 -27.32 -35.78
C SER A 3 -16.13 -25.94 -35.17
N LEU A 4 -17.37 -25.47 -35.28
CA LEU A 4 -17.82 -24.20 -34.68
C LEU A 4 -17.91 -24.32 -33.16
N LEU A 5 -18.42 -25.44 -32.66
CA LEU A 5 -18.55 -25.69 -31.22
C LEU A 5 -17.18 -25.77 -30.53
N VAL A 6 -16.19 -26.37 -31.20
CA VAL A 6 -14.80 -26.42 -30.71
C VAL A 6 -14.17 -25.02 -30.69
N ARG A 7 -14.37 -24.20 -31.73
CA ARG A 7 -13.88 -22.81 -31.77
C ARG A 7 -14.51 -21.95 -30.65
N TYR A 8 -15.80 -22.12 -30.40
CA TYR A 8 -16.51 -21.40 -29.34
C TYR A 8 -16.01 -21.79 -27.95
N LYS A 9 -15.84 -23.09 -27.66
CA LYS A 9 -15.25 -23.57 -26.40
C LYS A 9 -13.84 -23.04 -26.16
N LYS A 10 -12.99 -23.00 -27.20
CA LYS A 10 -11.63 -22.41 -27.10
C LYS A 10 -11.66 -20.93 -26.73
N ARG A 11 -12.57 -20.15 -27.33
CA ARG A 11 -12.73 -18.71 -27.01
C ARG A 11 -13.17 -18.49 -25.56
N ILE A 12 -14.10 -19.30 -25.05
CA ILE A 12 -14.53 -19.25 -23.66
C ILE A 12 -13.36 -19.56 -22.71
N ILE A 13 -12.60 -20.62 -22.98
CA ILE A 13 -11.44 -20.98 -22.17
C ILE A 13 -10.41 -19.83 -22.15
N LEU A 14 -10.10 -19.25 -23.32
CA LEU A 14 -9.19 -18.12 -23.41
C LEU A 14 -9.69 -16.89 -22.64
N PHE A 15 -11.01 -16.63 -22.67
CA PHE A 15 -11.61 -15.56 -21.88
C PHE A 15 -11.40 -15.76 -20.37
N PHE A 16 -11.66 -16.97 -19.86
CA PHE A 16 -11.45 -17.27 -18.44
C PHE A 16 -9.97 -17.20 -18.04
N ILE A 17 -9.06 -17.70 -18.87
CA ILE A 17 -7.62 -17.56 -18.63
C ILE A 17 -7.23 -16.08 -18.57
N GLY A 18 -7.71 -15.26 -19.51
CA GLY A 18 -7.49 -13.83 -19.51
C GLY A 18 -8.01 -13.13 -18.25
N ALA A 19 -9.21 -13.48 -17.80
CA ALA A 19 -9.80 -12.95 -16.58
C ALA A 19 -8.99 -13.31 -15.33
N VAL A 20 -8.54 -14.57 -15.21
CA VAL A 20 -7.70 -15.02 -14.09
C VAL A 20 -6.37 -14.24 -14.07
N LEU A 21 -5.70 -14.12 -15.22
CA LEU A 21 -4.45 -13.36 -15.32
C LEU A 21 -4.64 -11.89 -14.96
N LEU A 22 -5.75 -11.27 -15.38
CA LEU A 22 -6.08 -9.89 -15.04
C LEU A 22 -6.28 -9.72 -13.53
N THR A 23 -7.05 -10.61 -12.89
CA THR A 23 -7.27 -10.55 -11.44
C THR A 23 -5.99 -10.76 -10.65
N ALA A 24 -5.12 -11.69 -11.08
CA ALA A 24 -3.82 -11.92 -10.47
C ALA A 24 -2.90 -10.69 -10.62
N GLY A 25 -2.91 -10.04 -11.79
CA GLY A 25 -2.17 -8.80 -12.04
C GLY A 25 -2.62 -7.66 -11.13
N ILE A 26 -3.93 -7.44 -11.00
CA ILE A 26 -4.50 -6.42 -10.10
C ILE A 26 -4.11 -6.72 -8.65
N TYR A 27 -4.29 -7.97 -8.20
CA TYR A 27 -3.92 -8.37 -6.85
C TYR A 27 -2.43 -8.15 -6.55
N SER A 28 -1.56 -8.51 -7.51
CA SER A 28 -0.12 -8.30 -7.38
C SER A 28 0.25 -6.82 -7.36
N TYR A 29 -0.42 -5.99 -8.15
CA TYR A 29 -0.20 -4.54 -8.18
C TYR A 29 -0.56 -3.89 -6.83
N TRP A 30 -1.71 -4.23 -6.26
CA TRP A 30 -2.17 -3.69 -4.97
C TRP A 30 -1.30 -4.14 -3.80
N ASN A 31 -0.71 -5.34 -3.88
CA ASN A 31 0.21 -5.86 -2.87
C ASN A 31 1.68 -5.51 -3.11
N SER A 32 1.99 -4.72 -4.15
CA SER A 32 3.34 -4.21 -4.37
C SER A 32 3.74 -3.24 -3.25
N TYR A 33 5.03 -3.21 -2.93
CA TYR A 33 5.58 -2.26 -1.96
C TYR A 33 5.94 -0.96 -2.68
N VAL A 34 5.57 0.16 -2.07
CA VAL A 34 5.81 1.53 -2.54
C VAL A 34 6.33 2.37 -1.38
N LYS A 35 7.11 3.41 -1.68
CA LYS A 35 7.61 4.34 -0.66
C LYS A 35 6.46 4.95 0.12
N PHE A 36 6.60 4.99 1.45
CA PHE A 36 5.71 5.73 2.32
C PHE A 36 5.94 7.24 2.12
N ILE A 37 4.87 7.98 1.84
CA ILE A 37 4.95 9.43 1.63
C ILE A 37 4.18 10.10 2.77
N PRO A 38 4.86 10.83 3.68
CA PRO A 38 4.19 11.49 4.80
C PRO A 38 3.09 12.44 4.34
N THR A 39 1.95 12.37 5.01
CA THR A 39 0.76 13.16 4.64
C THR A 39 0.23 13.89 5.87
N GLY A 40 -0.24 15.11 5.66
CA GLY A 40 -0.86 16.00 6.64
C GLY A 40 -2.27 16.35 6.21
N PHE A 41 -3.01 17.01 7.09
CA PHE A 41 -4.36 17.48 6.81
C PHE A 41 -4.43 18.98 7.10
N ASP A 42 -4.79 19.79 6.10
CA ASP A 42 -4.83 21.26 6.22
C ASP A 42 -6.18 21.80 6.71
N GLY A 43 -7.13 20.90 7.00
CA GLY A 43 -8.51 21.24 7.35
C GLY A 43 -9.51 20.98 6.23
N ASN A 44 -9.06 20.92 4.97
CA ASN A 44 -9.89 20.68 3.79
C ASN A 44 -9.47 19.43 3.00
N ASP A 45 -8.18 19.21 2.79
CA ASP A 45 -7.65 18.06 2.05
C ASP A 45 -6.34 17.54 2.66
N PHE A 46 -5.95 16.36 2.21
CA PHE A 46 -4.68 15.74 2.52
C PHE A 46 -3.57 16.31 1.64
N CYS A 47 -2.48 16.77 2.26
CA CYS A 47 -1.32 17.32 1.59
C CYS A 47 -0.06 16.53 1.94
N VAL A 48 0.87 16.40 0.99
CA VAL A 48 2.17 15.78 1.25
C VAL A 48 2.98 16.71 2.16
N VAL A 49 3.59 16.14 3.20
CA VAL A 49 4.42 16.87 4.15
C VAL A 49 5.87 16.45 3.95
N GLU A 50 6.79 17.35 4.23
CA GLU A 50 8.21 17.04 4.23
C GLU A 50 8.52 15.93 5.24
N GLU A 51 9.31 14.96 4.80
CA GLU A 51 9.82 13.90 5.66
C GLU A 51 10.81 14.50 6.67
N ASN A 52 10.62 14.18 7.96
CA ASN A 52 11.52 14.61 9.02
C ASN A 52 12.12 13.40 9.75
N ASP A 53 13.22 13.62 10.46
CA ASP A 53 13.94 12.55 11.17
C ASP A 53 13.05 11.81 12.16
N LEU A 54 12.15 12.52 12.85
CA LEU A 54 11.20 11.92 13.80
C LEU A 54 10.26 10.92 13.13
N ILE A 55 9.74 11.24 11.94
CA ILE A 55 8.88 10.33 11.18
C ILE A 55 9.68 9.10 10.79
N VAL A 56 10.87 9.27 10.22
CA VAL A 56 11.71 8.16 9.75
C VAL A 56 12.07 7.20 10.90
N GLU A 57 12.47 7.74 12.05
CA GLU A 57 12.87 6.96 13.22
C GLU A 57 11.70 6.22 13.87
N ASN A 58 10.54 6.87 13.98
CA ASN A 58 9.40 6.36 14.75
C ASN A 58 8.39 5.55 13.92
N LEU A 59 8.32 5.79 12.61
CA LEU A 59 7.34 5.13 11.73
C LEU A 59 7.40 3.60 11.80
N PRO A 60 8.56 2.92 11.88
CA PRO A 60 8.61 1.47 12.05
C PRO A 60 7.87 0.98 13.30
N ALA A 61 7.93 1.72 14.42
CA ALA A 61 7.20 1.37 15.64
C ALA A 61 5.68 1.52 15.45
N VAL A 62 5.26 2.64 14.86
CA VAL A 62 3.84 2.89 14.53
C VAL A 62 3.28 1.80 13.62
N LEU A 63 4.00 1.46 12.55
CA LEU A 63 3.56 0.43 11.60
C LEU A 63 3.48 -0.95 12.26
N ARG A 64 4.45 -1.32 13.11
CA ARG A 64 4.41 -2.58 13.87
C ARG A 64 3.22 -2.64 14.83
N TYR A 65 2.96 -1.56 15.56
CA TYR A 65 1.83 -1.48 16.49
C TYR A 65 0.50 -1.74 15.77
N HIS A 66 0.34 -1.17 14.57
CA HIS A 66 -0.85 -1.36 13.75
C HIS A 66 -0.85 -2.66 12.91
N GLY A 67 0.15 -3.52 13.06
CA GLY A 67 0.25 -4.78 12.32
C GLY A 67 0.49 -4.60 10.82
N ILE A 68 0.98 -3.43 10.39
CA ILE A 68 1.25 -3.11 9.00
C ILE A 68 2.59 -3.70 8.59
N SER A 69 2.57 -4.53 7.55
CA SER A 69 3.81 -5.03 6.94
C SER A 69 4.50 -3.92 6.17
N PHE A 70 5.79 -3.72 6.45
CA PHE A 70 6.64 -2.76 5.75
C PHE A 70 7.99 -3.40 5.40
N LYS A 71 8.72 -2.74 4.51
CA LYS A 71 10.10 -3.07 4.11
C LYS A 71 10.93 -1.80 4.14
N VAL A 72 12.23 -1.95 4.30
CA VAL A 72 13.18 -0.87 4.04
C VAL A 72 13.85 -1.18 2.71
N ASP A 73 13.89 -0.22 1.80
CA ASP A 73 14.55 -0.41 0.51
C ASP A 73 16.08 -0.21 0.61
N LYS A 74 16.76 -0.12 -0.54
CA LYS A 74 18.22 0.01 -0.59
C LYS A 74 18.70 1.41 -0.19
N ASP A 75 17.83 2.41 -0.33
CA ASP A 75 18.12 3.81 -0.04
C ASP A 75 17.77 4.17 1.41
N GLY A 76 17.20 3.21 2.16
CA GLY A 76 16.78 3.38 3.55
C GLY A 76 15.32 3.81 3.68
N ASP A 77 14.58 3.91 2.58
CA ASP A 77 13.20 4.37 2.58
C ASP A 77 12.26 3.28 3.09
N ILE A 78 11.32 3.70 3.95
CA ILE A 78 10.27 2.81 4.45
C ILE A 78 9.21 2.64 3.36
N CYS A 79 9.02 1.41 2.92
CA CYS A 79 8.03 1.01 1.93
C CYS A 79 6.86 0.26 2.59
N VAL A 80 5.63 0.64 2.25
CA VAL A 80 4.40 -0.06 2.64
C VAL A 80 3.71 -0.65 1.42
N LYS A 81 2.74 -1.53 1.62
CA LYS A 81 1.95 -2.04 0.48
C LYS A 81 1.13 -0.89 -0.13
N ARG A 82 0.98 -0.90 -1.46
CA ARG A 82 0.29 0.15 -2.22
C ARG A 82 -1.11 0.45 -1.70
N TYR A 83 -1.90 -0.57 -1.35
CA TYR A 83 -3.24 -0.34 -0.80
C TYR A 83 -3.24 0.43 0.54
N ILE A 84 -2.14 0.38 1.31
CA ILE A 84 -1.96 1.22 2.52
C ILE A 84 -1.58 2.63 2.10
N ALA A 85 -0.66 2.79 1.14
CA ALA A 85 -0.23 4.09 0.63
C ALA A 85 -1.36 4.90 -0.04
N ASP A 86 -2.31 4.21 -0.69
CA ASP A 86 -3.46 4.83 -1.33
C ASP A 86 -4.53 5.28 -0.31
N ASP A 87 -4.46 4.79 0.94
CA ASP A 87 -5.34 5.21 2.04
C ASP A 87 -4.77 6.44 2.76
N ARG A 88 -5.17 7.63 2.28
CA ARG A 88 -4.66 8.92 2.77
C ARG A 88 -4.92 9.16 4.26
N GLU A 89 -6.02 8.64 4.80
CA GLU A 89 -6.34 8.78 6.23
C GLU A 89 -5.41 7.93 7.09
N LEU A 90 -5.14 6.68 6.69
CA LEU A 90 -4.18 5.84 7.38
C LEU A 90 -2.77 6.43 7.34
N ILE A 91 -2.32 6.91 6.18
CA ILE A 91 -1.01 7.53 6.04
C ILE A 91 -0.89 8.76 6.93
N TRP A 92 -1.88 9.65 6.91
CA TRP A 92 -1.92 10.81 7.80
C TRP A 92 -1.88 10.43 9.28
N ASN A 93 -2.64 9.42 9.68
CA ASN A 93 -2.65 8.92 11.06
C ASN A 93 -1.27 8.40 11.47
N PHE A 94 -0.63 7.59 10.61
CA PHE A 94 0.72 7.07 10.89
C PHE A 94 1.76 8.18 10.93
N THR A 95 1.69 9.15 10.01
CA THR A 95 2.56 10.34 10.03
C THR A 95 2.39 11.12 11.33
N THR A 96 1.15 11.40 11.74
CA THR A 96 0.85 12.15 12.97
C THR A 96 1.33 11.42 14.23
N LYS A 97 1.07 10.10 14.33
CA LYS A 97 1.53 9.28 15.45
C LYS A 97 3.05 9.18 15.53
N SER A 98 3.74 9.16 14.40
CA SER A 98 5.22 9.10 14.37
C SER A 98 5.85 10.39 14.93
N MET A 99 5.12 11.50 14.89
CA MET A 99 5.54 12.79 15.46
C MET A 99 5.05 13.02 16.90
N ASP A 100 4.15 12.18 17.42
CA ASP A 100 3.60 12.32 18.78
C ASP A 100 4.53 11.62 19.80
N SER A 101 5.35 12.41 20.47
CA SER A 101 6.31 11.92 21.46
C SER A 101 5.65 11.18 22.63
N ASN A 102 4.44 11.59 23.05
CA ASN A 102 3.72 10.93 24.13
C ASN A 102 3.18 9.58 23.66
N TRP A 103 2.68 9.51 22.44
CA TRP A 103 2.21 8.26 21.87
C TRP A 103 3.36 7.26 21.73
N ILE A 104 4.50 7.70 21.19
CA ILE A 104 5.70 6.87 21.01
C ILE A 104 6.22 6.33 22.34
N ALA A 105 6.36 7.19 23.37
CA ALA A 105 6.86 6.76 24.68
C ALA A 105 6.05 5.62 25.34
N ASN A 106 4.78 5.45 24.96
CA ASN A 106 3.89 4.43 25.52
C ASN A 106 3.71 3.19 24.61
N HIS A 107 4.20 3.21 23.37
CA HIS A 107 3.89 2.20 22.35
C HIS A 107 5.10 1.75 21.51
N GLN A 108 6.32 2.04 21.95
CA GLN A 108 7.56 1.66 21.27
C GLN A 108 8.01 0.22 21.57
#